data_AF-A0A7U6LC01-F1
#
_entry.id   AF-A0A7U6LC01-F1
#
_cell.length_a   1.000
_cell.length_b   1.000
_cell.length_c   1.000
_cell.angle_alpha   90.00
_cell.angle_beta   90.00
_cell.angle_gamma   90.00
#
_symmetry.space_group_name_H-M   'P 1'
#
loop_
_entity.id
_entity.type
_entity.pdbx_description
1 polymer ?
#
loop_
_entity_poly.entity_id
_entity_poly.type
_entity_poly.pdbx_seq_one_letter_code
_entity_poly.pdbx_strand_id
1 'polypeptide(L)'
;MGYSVGETFMVEFVILNSSSLPFKDKYEFEKNIIEFLKVTNYLSQKLKNYIKIKTFIEIKDMIIYSNKTLKETIYSIKDEVLRRKLFSLISNKVIKIENPILNKTNENKTYGLKEYKYEDKENKEFGYVDIFGTVLVSFLSNEKWNKIEIELLKISFLENEEIKEEKINS
;
A
#
# COMPACT_ATOMS: atom_id res chain seq x y z
N MET A 1 5.25 16.24 -22.82
CA MET A 1 4.41 17.05 -21.91
C MET A 1 4.93 16.83 -20.50
N GLY A 2 5.78 17.74 -20.04
CA GLY A 2 6.32 17.72 -18.68
C GLY A 2 5.28 18.23 -17.70
N TYR A 3 5.07 17.52 -16.60
CA TYR A 3 4.22 17.99 -15.51
C TYR A 3 5.01 19.03 -14.72
N SER A 4 4.43 20.22 -14.55
CA SER A 4 4.95 21.30 -13.72
C SER A 4 4.96 20.87 -12.25
N VAL A 5 6.13 20.94 -11.63
CA VAL A 5 6.32 20.79 -10.18
C VAL A 5 5.56 21.94 -9.51
N GLY A 6 4.45 21.65 -8.82
CA GLY A 6 3.72 22.67 -8.05
C GLY A 6 2.23 22.42 -7.83
N GLU A 7 1.56 21.55 -8.59
CA GLU A 7 0.18 21.15 -8.30
C GLU A 7 0.18 19.82 -7.55
N THR A 8 0.01 19.86 -6.22
CA THR A 8 -0.37 18.68 -5.44
C THR A 8 -1.79 18.28 -5.84
N PHE A 9 -1.92 17.48 -6.89
CA PHE A 9 -3.16 16.75 -7.15
C PHE A 9 -3.32 15.74 -6.03
N MET A 10 -4.13 16.09 -5.02
CA MET A 10 -4.52 15.15 -3.99
C MET A 10 -5.27 14.00 -4.68
N VAL A 11 -4.61 12.85 -4.82
CA VAL A 11 -5.19 11.70 -5.49
C VAL A 11 -6.25 11.06 -4.61
N GLU A 12 -7.29 10.51 -5.22
CA GLU A 12 -8.40 9.92 -4.47
C GLU A 12 -8.17 8.45 -4.05
N PHE A 13 -6.91 8.06 -3.90
CA PHE A 13 -6.53 6.70 -3.52
C PHE A 13 -5.38 6.72 -2.53
N VAL A 14 -5.31 5.68 -1.71
CA VAL A 14 -4.16 5.35 -0.85
C VAL A 14 -3.42 4.15 -1.43
N ILE A 15 -2.18 3.94 -0.99
CA ILE A 15 -1.36 2.82 -1.42
C ILE A 15 -1.26 1.79 -0.31
N LEU A 16 -1.49 0.53 -0.64
CA LEU A 16 -1.30 -0.55 0.31
C LEU A 16 0.19 -0.83 0.50
N ASN A 17 0.64 -0.90 1.75
CA ASN A 17 1.99 -1.33 2.10
C ASN A 17 2.03 -2.86 2.18
N SER A 18 2.44 -3.54 1.11
CA SER A 18 2.62 -5.00 1.10
C SER A 18 3.79 -5.46 1.96
N SER A 19 4.74 -4.58 2.29
CA SER A 19 5.83 -4.89 3.24
C SER A 19 5.34 -5.03 4.69
N SER A 20 4.07 -4.70 4.95
CA SER A 20 3.39 -5.01 6.21
C SER A 20 2.91 -6.46 6.32
N LEU A 21 3.26 -7.32 5.36
CA LEU A 21 3.00 -8.76 5.34
C LEU A 21 4.32 -9.54 5.21
N PRO A 22 4.34 -10.83 5.56
CA PRO A 22 3.26 -11.58 6.21
C PRO A 22 3.17 -11.32 7.72
N PHE A 23 2.04 -11.68 8.32
CA PHE A 23 1.90 -11.91 9.75
C PHE A 23 2.71 -13.15 10.17
N LYS A 24 3.17 -13.16 11.42
CA LYS A 24 3.90 -14.26 12.05
C LYS A 24 3.12 -15.56 11.99
N ASP A 25 1.85 -15.51 12.35
CA ASP A 25 0.95 -16.66 12.43
C ASP A 25 -0.53 -16.27 12.35
N LYS A 26 -1.39 -17.29 12.41
CA LYS A 26 -2.85 -17.13 12.41
C LYS A 26 -3.36 -16.24 13.55
N TYR A 27 -2.79 -16.38 14.74
CA TYR A 27 -3.26 -15.66 15.91
C TYR A 27 -2.96 -14.16 15.77
N GLU A 28 -1.74 -13.82 15.33
CA GLU A 28 -1.38 -12.44 15.05
C GLU A 28 -2.24 -11.84 13.94
N PHE A 29 -2.51 -12.61 12.88
CA PHE A 29 -3.42 -12.17 11.81
C PHE A 29 -4.82 -11.85 12.34
N GLU A 30 -5.48 -12.79 13.02
CA GLU A 30 -6.86 -12.57 13.52
C GLU A 30 -6.95 -11.41 14.51
N LYS A 31 -5.90 -11.20 15.32
CA LYS A 31 -5.81 -10.09 16.26
C LYS A 31 -5.70 -8.72 15.59
N ASN A 32 -4.86 -8.61 14.56
CA ASN A 32 -4.49 -7.32 13.98
C ASN A 32 -5.30 -6.92 12.74
N ILE A 33 -5.83 -7.89 11.98
CA ILE A 33 -6.62 -7.61 10.77
C ILE A 33 -7.88 -6.77 11.05
N ILE A 34 -8.39 -6.83 12.28
CA ILE A 34 -9.53 -6.05 12.73
C ILE A 34 -9.24 -4.55 12.65
N GLU A 35 -8.01 -4.13 12.99
CA GLU A 35 -7.61 -2.72 12.92
C GLU A 35 -7.53 -2.25 11.47
N PHE A 36 -6.96 -3.05 10.57
CA PHE A 36 -6.99 -2.76 9.14
C PHE A 36 -8.43 -2.60 8.62
N LEU A 37 -9.35 -3.48 9.01
CA LEU A 37 -10.77 -3.35 8.64
C LEU A 37 -11.40 -2.04 9.15
N LYS A 38 -11.04 -1.58 10.35
CA LYS A 38 -11.50 -0.27 10.86
C LYS A 38 -10.94 0.88 10.04
N VAL A 39 -9.66 0.83 9.67
CA VAL A 39 -9.01 1.85 8.83
C VAL A 39 -9.68 1.92 7.45
N THR A 40 -9.91 0.78 6.79
CA THR A 40 -10.59 0.76 5.48
C THR A 40 -12.01 1.32 5.54
N ASN A 41 -12.75 1.04 6.62
CA ASN A 41 -14.08 1.60 6.83
C ASN A 41 -14.04 3.11 7.16
N TYR A 42 -13.03 3.57 7.91
CA TYR A 42 -12.84 4.99 8.17
C TYR A 42 -12.52 5.77 6.89
N LEU A 43 -11.62 5.24 6.06
CA LEU A 43 -11.30 5.79 4.75
C LEU A 43 -12.55 5.90 3.87
N SER A 44 -13.33 4.81 3.74
CA SER A 44 -14.51 4.81 2.87
C SER A 44 -15.67 5.69 3.35
N GLN A 45 -15.83 5.88 4.66
CA GLN A 45 -16.99 6.59 5.22
C GLN A 45 -16.71 8.04 5.63
N LYS A 46 -15.50 8.34 6.11
CA LYS A 46 -15.19 9.64 6.75
C LYS A 46 -14.31 10.51 5.88
N LEU A 47 -13.31 9.92 5.22
CA LEU A 47 -12.40 10.64 4.34
C LEU A 47 -12.86 10.47 2.89
N LYS A 48 -14.01 11.05 2.53
CA LYS A 48 -14.64 10.95 1.20
C LYS A 48 -13.72 11.23 0.00
N ASN A 49 -12.54 11.81 0.24
CA ASN A 49 -11.50 12.05 -0.74
C ASN A 49 -10.69 10.78 -1.06
N TYR A 50 -10.61 9.77 -0.18
CA TYR A 50 -9.88 8.51 -0.41
C TYR A 50 -10.86 7.36 -0.65
N ILE A 51 -11.28 7.21 -1.89
CA ILE A 51 -12.31 6.24 -2.27
C ILE A 51 -11.76 4.86 -2.64
N LYS A 52 -10.43 4.72 -2.74
CA LYS A 52 -9.80 3.48 -3.23
C LYS A 52 -8.46 3.17 -2.56
N ILE A 53 -8.12 1.88 -2.54
CA ILE A 53 -6.79 1.37 -2.20
C ILE A 53 -6.16 0.82 -3.48
N LYS A 54 -4.93 1.22 -3.77
CA LYS A 54 -4.15 0.67 -4.89
C LYS A 54 -3.06 -0.26 -4.40
N THR A 55 -2.80 -1.32 -5.17
CA THR A 55 -1.81 -2.34 -4.82
C THR A 55 -1.16 -2.96 -6.06
N PHE A 56 0.04 -3.56 -5.89
CA PHE A 56 0.77 -4.30 -6.92
C PHE A 56 0.32 -5.74 -7.11
N ILE A 57 -0.28 -6.34 -6.09
CA ILE A 57 -0.76 -7.73 -6.13
C ILE A 57 -2.26 -7.71 -5.84
N GLU A 58 -3.05 -8.59 -6.43
CA GLU A 58 -4.44 -8.73 -6.03
C GLU A 58 -4.54 -9.08 -4.54
N ILE A 59 -5.33 -8.32 -3.78
CA ILE A 59 -5.40 -8.47 -2.31
C ILE A 59 -5.75 -9.90 -1.86
N LYS A 60 -6.56 -10.61 -2.65
CA LYS A 60 -6.98 -11.99 -2.35
C LYS A 60 -5.82 -12.99 -2.44
N ASP A 61 -4.79 -12.67 -3.23
CA ASP A 61 -3.65 -13.53 -3.54
C ASP A 61 -2.42 -13.18 -2.70
N MET A 62 -2.49 -12.14 -1.86
CA MET A 62 -1.41 -11.78 -0.93
C MET A 62 -1.17 -12.87 0.10
N ILE A 63 0.11 -13.18 0.35
CA ILE A 63 0.51 -14.12 1.39
C ILE A 63 0.34 -13.46 2.76
N ILE A 64 -0.51 -14.05 3.59
CA ILE A 64 -0.88 -13.50 4.91
C ILE A 64 -0.05 -14.13 6.03
N TYR A 65 0.07 -15.46 6.08
CA TYR A 65 0.97 -16.17 7.00
C TYR A 65 1.22 -17.59 6.49
N SER A 66 2.33 -18.22 6.87
CA SER A 66 2.66 -19.61 6.53
C SER A 66 2.44 -19.96 5.04
N ASN A 67 2.80 -19.06 4.13
CA ASN A 67 2.60 -19.19 2.67
C ASN A 67 1.13 -19.37 2.23
N LYS A 68 0.16 -19.02 3.06
CA LYS A 68 -1.26 -19.01 2.71
C LYS A 68 -1.69 -17.65 2.20
N THR A 69 -2.44 -17.64 1.11
CA THR A 69 -3.07 -16.43 0.57
C THR A 69 -4.18 -15.93 1.49
N LEU A 70 -4.61 -14.68 1.31
CA LEU A 70 -5.77 -14.13 2.02
C LEU A 70 -7.03 -14.96 1.73
N LYS A 71 -7.24 -15.34 0.48
CA LYS A 71 -8.37 -16.17 0.08
C LYS A 71 -8.41 -17.50 0.84
N GLU A 72 -7.31 -18.25 0.85
CA GLU A 72 -7.21 -19.52 1.58
C GLU A 72 -7.40 -19.33 3.09
N THR A 73 -6.80 -18.26 3.62
CA THR A 73 -6.89 -17.90 5.04
C THR A 73 -8.34 -17.68 5.45
N ILE A 74 -9.12 -16.91 4.68
CA ILE A 74 -10.52 -16.61 4.95
C ILE A 74 -11.36 -17.89 5.11
N TYR A 75 -11.15 -18.89 4.24
CA TYR A 75 -11.89 -20.16 4.34
C TYR A 75 -11.59 -20.95 5.62
N SER A 76 -10.42 -20.72 6.24
CA SER A 76 -9.99 -21.40 7.47
C SER A 76 -10.39 -20.68 8.78
N ILE A 77 -10.98 -19.48 8.70
CA ILE A 77 -11.43 -18.71 9.86
C ILE A 77 -12.72 -19.30 10.42
N LYS A 78 -12.74 -19.57 11.72
CA LYS A 78 -13.92 -20.09 12.43
C LYS A 78 -14.93 -19.00 12.77
N ASP A 79 -14.45 -17.80 13.08
CA ASP A 79 -15.31 -16.64 13.35
C ASP A 79 -16.06 -16.23 12.07
N GLU A 80 -17.36 -16.50 12.03
CA GLU A 80 -18.19 -16.18 10.87
C GLU A 80 -18.29 -14.69 10.58
N VAL A 81 -18.29 -13.85 11.62
CA VAL A 81 -18.42 -12.40 11.49
C VAL A 81 -17.16 -11.84 10.85
N LEU A 82 -15.99 -12.24 11.36
CA LEU A 82 -14.70 -11.86 10.77
C LEU A 82 -14.59 -12.36 9.33
N ARG A 83 -14.94 -13.63 9.08
CA ARG A 83 -14.93 -14.23 7.74
C ARG A 83 -15.80 -13.45 6.75
N ARG A 84 -17.02 -13.06 7.13
CA ARG A 84 -17.93 -12.24 6.29
C ARG A 84 -17.36 -10.85 6.00
N LYS A 85 -16.72 -10.21 6.98
CA LYS A 85 -16.05 -8.91 6.79
C LYS A 85 -14.91 -9.01 5.79
N LEU A 86 -14.08 -10.05 5.89
CA LEU A 86 -12.97 -10.26 4.96
C LEU A 86 -13.44 -10.61 3.55
N PHE A 87 -14.52 -11.40 3.41
CA PHE A 87 -15.14 -11.59 2.10
C PHE A 87 -15.64 -10.27 1.50
N SER A 88 -16.22 -9.39 2.31
CA SER A 88 -16.65 -8.05 1.86
C SER A 88 -15.49 -7.16 1.43
N LEU A 89 -14.34 -7.28 2.11
CA LEU A 89 -13.10 -6.59 1.75
C LEU A 89 -12.59 -7.04 0.38
N ILE A 90 -12.36 -8.35 0.18
CA ILE A 90 -11.80 -8.86 -1.09
C ILE A 90 -12.78 -8.75 -2.28
N SER A 91 -14.08 -8.57 -2.01
CA SER A 91 -15.10 -8.31 -3.02
C SER A 91 -15.34 -6.82 -3.27
N ASN A 92 -14.48 -5.93 -2.76
CA ASN A 92 -14.53 -4.48 -2.98
C ASN A 92 -15.84 -3.82 -2.51
N LYS A 93 -16.58 -4.44 -1.58
CA LYS A 93 -17.85 -3.89 -1.08
C LYS A 93 -17.66 -2.77 -0.04
N VAL A 94 -16.52 -2.78 0.66
CA VAL A 94 -16.20 -1.79 1.70
C VAL A 94 -15.47 -0.58 1.13
N ILE A 95 -14.44 -0.86 0.33
CA ILE A 95 -13.62 0.12 -0.38
C ILE A 95 -13.17 -0.52 -1.69
N LYS A 96 -13.02 0.27 -2.76
CA LYS A 96 -12.55 -0.28 -4.03
C LYS A 96 -11.04 -0.55 -3.93
N ILE A 97 -10.64 -1.78 -4.17
CA ILE A 97 -9.22 -2.17 -4.22
C ILE A 97 -8.86 -2.43 -5.68
N GLU A 98 -7.94 -1.63 -6.22
CA GLU A 98 -7.52 -1.66 -7.62
C GLU A 98 -6.07 -2.17 -7.74
N ASN A 99 -5.84 -3.00 -8.74
CA ASN A 99 -4.55 -3.54 -9.15
C ASN A 99 -4.46 -3.49 -10.69
N PRO A 100 -3.29 -3.20 -11.28
CA PRO A 100 -2.06 -2.65 -10.67
C PRO A 100 -2.16 -1.15 -10.29
N ILE A 101 -1.20 -0.62 -9.53
CA ILE A 101 -1.17 0.81 -9.12
C ILE A 101 -1.22 1.76 -10.34
N LEU A 102 -0.47 1.43 -11.39
CA LEU A 102 -0.50 2.08 -12.69
C LEU A 102 -1.17 1.18 -13.73
N ASN A 103 -2.09 1.72 -14.52
CA ASN A 103 -2.62 0.99 -15.68
C ASN A 103 -1.52 0.71 -16.71
N LYS A 104 -1.63 -0.38 -17.48
CA LYS A 104 -0.66 -0.80 -18.52
C LYS A 104 -0.27 0.31 -19.52
N THR A 105 -1.17 1.25 -19.80
CA THR A 105 -0.90 2.40 -20.67
C THR A 105 0.06 3.44 -20.06
N ASN A 106 0.28 3.41 -18.75
CA ASN A 106 1.20 4.27 -18.01
C ASN A 106 2.51 3.56 -17.62
N GLU A 107 2.68 2.25 -17.90
CA GLU A 107 3.92 1.52 -17.59
C GLU A 107 5.14 2.11 -18.31
N ASN A 108 4.94 2.67 -19.51
CA ASN A 108 5.99 3.34 -20.28
C ASN A 108 6.19 4.81 -19.91
N LYS A 109 5.37 5.38 -19.01
CA LYS A 109 5.70 6.62 -18.34
C LYS A 109 6.59 6.26 -17.16
N THR A 110 7.84 5.93 -17.44
CA THR A 110 8.91 6.02 -16.44
C THR A 110 8.79 7.41 -15.84
N TYR A 111 8.31 7.53 -14.59
CA TYR A 111 8.21 8.78 -13.82
C TYR A 111 9.62 9.30 -13.46
N GLY A 112 10.53 9.30 -14.44
CA GLY A 112 11.94 9.65 -14.36
C GLY A 112 12.66 8.90 -13.25
N LEU A 113 13.13 7.69 -13.51
CA LEU A 113 14.31 7.06 -12.86
C LEU A 113 14.48 7.31 -11.34
N LYS A 114 13.39 7.27 -10.57
CA LYS A 114 13.45 7.37 -9.10
C LYS A 114 13.34 5.97 -8.52
N GLU A 115 14.47 5.47 -8.06
CA GLU A 115 14.48 4.26 -7.25
C GLU A 115 14.29 4.67 -5.80
N TYR A 116 13.24 4.17 -5.19
CA TYR A 116 12.98 4.40 -3.77
C TYR A 116 13.47 3.18 -3.02
N LYS A 117 14.28 3.40 -1.99
CA LYS A 117 14.71 2.35 -1.07
C LYS A 117 14.20 2.61 0.34
N TYR A 118 13.76 1.53 0.97
CA TYR A 118 13.45 1.47 2.38
C TYR A 118 14.28 0.33 3.00
N GLU A 119 15.09 0.63 4.00
CA GLU A 119 16.06 -0.31 4.58
C GLU A 119 16.93 -1.00 3.49
N ASP A 120 17.48 -0.18 2.59
CA ASP A 120 18.35 -0.59 1.47
C ASP A 120 17.71 -1.52 0.42
N LYS A 121 16.39 -1.75 0.52
CA LYS A 121 15.63 -2.55 -0.45
C LYS A 121 14.72 -1.66 -1.29
N GLU A 122 14.63 -1.95 -2.58
CA GLU A 122 13.71 -1.26 -3.48
C GLU A 122 12.27 -1.35 -2.95
N ASN A 123 11.60 -0.20 -2.83
CA ASN A 123 10.24 -0.09 -2.36
C ASN A 123 9.42 0.89 -3.19
N LYS A 124 8.76 0.34 -4.22
CA LYS A 124 7.95 1.13 -5.17
C LYS A 124 6.67 1.68 -4.57
N GLU A 125 6.12 1.07 -3.52
CA GLU A 125 4.86 1.53 -2.89
C GLU A 125 5.06 2.90 -2.25
N PHE A 126 6.15 3.04 -1.50
CA PHE A 126 6.58 4.29 -0.90
C PHE A 126 6.95 5.33 -1.97
N GLY A 127 7.59 4.89 -3.07
CA GLY A 127 7.85 5.76 -4.20
C GLY A 127 6.59 6.35 -4.83
N TYR A 128 5.54 5.55 -4.98
CA TYR A 128 4.26 6.06 -5.48
C TYR A 128 3.55 6.97 -4.48
N VAL A 129 3.77 6.81 -3.17
CA VAL A 129 3.26 7.73 -2.17
C VAL A 129 3.89 9.12 -2.33
N ASP A 130 5.21 9.20 -2.50
CA ASP A 130 5.91 10.47 -2.81
C ASP A 130 5.43 11.06 -4.15
N ILE A 131 5.36 10.24 -5.21
CA ILE A 131 4.96 10.71 -6.56
C ILE A 131 3.54 11.28 -6.58
N PHE A 132 2.60 10.66 -5.87
CA PHE A 132 1.19 11.04 -5.90
C PHE A 132 0.76 11.92 -4.72
N GLY A 133 1.63 12.17 -3.74
CA GLY A 133 1.30 12.93 -2.54
C GLY A 133 0.13 12.30 -1.76
N THR A 134 0.17 10.98 -1.56
CA THR A 134 -0.88 10.23 -0.83
C THR A 134 -0.33 9.64 0.47
N VAL A 135 -0.97 8.61 1.03
CA VAL A 135 -0.55 7.91 2.25
C VAL A 135 -0.52 6.39 2.04
N LEU A 136 0.28 5.72 2.88
CA LEU A 136 0.29 4.26 2.98
C LEU A 136 -0.75 3.75 3.96
N VAL A 137 -1.33 2.59 3.64
CA VAL A 137 -2.15 1.80 4.57
C VAL A 137 -1.51 0.43 4.73
N SER A 138 -1.30 0.02 5.98
CA SER A 138 -0.64 -1.25 6.34
C SER A 138 -1.62 -2.21 7.00
N PHE A 139 -1.45 -3.52 6.77
CA PHE A 139 -2.20 -4.58 7.46
C PHE A 139 -1.80 -4.71 8.93
N LEU A 140 -0.51 -4.54 9.20
CA LEU A 140 0.10 -4.64 10.52
C LEU A 140 0.42 -3.27 11.08
N SER A 141 -0.07 -2.97 12.29
CA SER A 141 0.46 -1.90 13.12
C SER A 141 1.63 -2.43 13.97
N ASN A 142 2.70 -2.89 13.32
CA ASN A 142 3.97 -3.11 14.01
C ASN A 142 4.50 -1.72 14.46
N GLU A 143 5.23 -1.62 15.57
CA GLU A 143 5.91 -0.39 16.00
C GLU A 143 6.70 0.27 14.85
N LYS A 144 7.28 -0.56 13.98
CA LYS A 144 7.98 -0.11 12.77
C LYS A 144 7.11 0.72 11.81
N TRP A 145 5.82 0.39 11.71
CA TRP A 145 4.83 1.08 10.88
C TRP A 145 4.01 2.11 11.67
N ASN A 146 4.11 2.12 13.00
CA ASN A 146 3.42 3.06 13.88
C ASN A 146 4.19 4.39 14.01
N LYS A 147 4.62 4.94 12.87
CA LYS A 147 5.32 6.23 12.77
C LYS A 147 4.49 7.17 11.90
N ILE A 148 4.49 8.44 12.27
CA ILE A 148 3.76 9.50 11.52
C ILE A 148 4.41 9.72 10.15
N GLU A 149 5.74 9.62 10.10
CA GLU A 149 6.54 9.75 8.90
C GLU A 149 7.56 8.61 8.83
N ILE A 150 7.81 8.11 7.62
CA ILE A 150 8.82 7.10 7.33
C ILE A 150 9.89 7.73 6.44
N GLU A 151 11.15 7.65 6.88
CA GLU A 151 12.30 8.09 6.10
C GLU A 151 12.56 7.11 4.94
N LEU A 152 12.68 7.64 3.72
CA LEU A 152 13.03 6.91 2.52
C LEU A 152 14.28 7.49 1.89
N LEU A 153 15.05 6.61 1.25
CA LEU A 153 16.13 7.03 0.36
C LEU A 153 15.57 7.11 -1.06
N LYS A 154 15.59 8.30 -1.63
CA LYS A 154 15.25 8.57 -3.01
C LYS A 154 16.52 8.68 -3.82
N ILE A 155 16.69 7.79 -4.78
CA ILE A 155 17.82 7.75 -5.70
C ILE A 155 17.36 8.32 -7.03
N SER A 156 18.04 9.35 -7.51
CA SER A 156 17.77 9.98 -8.81
C SER A 156 19.02 9.92 -9.68
N PHE A 157 18.85 9.57 -10.95
CA PHE A 157 19.91 9.62 -11.95
C PHE A 157 19.86 10.99 -12.65
N LEU A 158 20.96 11.74 -12.57
CA LEU A 158 21.12 13.00 -13.28
C LEU A 158 21.54 12.74 -14.73
N GLU A 159 21.36 13.74 -15.61
CA GLU A 159 21.73 13.66 -17.04
C GLU A 159 23.22 13.33 -17.28
N ASN A 160 24.05 13.46 -16.24
CA ASN A 160 25.49 13.24 -16.26
C ASN A 160 25.91 11.85 -15.72
N GLU A 161 24.96 10.92 -15.56
CA GLU A 161 25.15 9.61 -14.88
C GLU A 161 25.53 9.71 -13.40
N GLU A 162 25.52 10.91 -12.83
CA GLU A 162 25.71 11.11 -11.39
C GLU A 162 24.48 10.64 -10.61
N ILE A 163 24.73 9.93 -9.51
CA ILE A 163 23.72 9.43 -8.60
C ILE A 163 23.51 10.47 -7.50
N LYS A 164 22.27 10.95 -7.36
CA LYS A 164 21.86 11.79 -6.24
C LYS A 164 21.00 10.98 -5.28
N GLU A 165 21.43 10.95 -4.02
CA GLU A 165 20.67 10.38 -2.91
C GLU A 165 20.05 11.49 -2.08
N GLU A 166 18.76 11.37 -1.79
CA GLU A 166 18.01 12.32 -0.98
C GLU A 166 17.17 11.56 0.05
N LYS A 167 17.23 12.00 1.31
CA LYS A 167 16.33 11.51 2.36
C LYS A 167 15.03 12.27 2.29
N ILE A 168 13.92 11.55 2.18
CA ILE A 168 12.57 12.13 2.19
C ILE A 168 11.75 11.53 3.33
N ASN A 169 10.88 12.34 3.91
CA ASN A 169 9.88 11.88 4.87
C ASN A 169 8.56 11.66 4.13
N SER A 170 7.98 10.46 4.25
CA SER A 170 6.75 10.06 3.57
C SER A 170 5.73 9.44 4.51
#